data_AF-X1TSY0-F1
#
_entry.id   AF-X1TSY0-F1
#
_cell.length_a   1.000
_cell.length_b   1.000
_cell.length_c   1.000
_cell.angle_alpha   90.00
_cell.angle_beta   90.00
_cell.angle_gamma   90.00
#
_symmetry.space_group_name_H-M   'P 1'
#
loop_
_entity.id
_entity.type
_entity.pdbx_description
1 polymer ?
#
loop_
_entity_poly.entity_id
_entity_poly.type
_entity_poly.pdbx_seq_one_letter_code
_entity_poly.pdbx_strand_id
1 'polypeptide(L)'
;QKPPNFNDQCAAFISSDIKNAFHEGIDRDDIVAGLVYSICMNYDNRVKGNRPVGNRVFMQGGVCYNRAVPVAMASLTGKRIVVPPDPGLTGAFGVALEVKHRLEAGLIKEKSFSLKQLKERTLKYEKPFTCKGGKEGCDRKCEIARIEIEGKTHPFGGACNRWYNLRFNINVNLEKLDLVAFYERLIFHKYILPPEELGVRKNAKSIGINKSFWTDTYYPLYYDFFSRLGFKVQLPGIVEQEGMDRKGTAFCYPAEISHGYLENLL
;
A
#
# COMPACT_ATOMS: atom_id res chain seq x y z
N GLN A 1 14.56 -22.96 -23.97
CA GLN A 1 14.09 -23.82 -22.86
C GLN A 1 12.82 -23.19 -22.27
N LYS A 2 12.03 -23.94 -21.49
CA LYS A 2 10.67 -23.56 -21.07
C LYS A 2 10.72 -22.99 -19.64
N PRO A 3 10.99 -21.68 -19.44
CA PRO A 3 10.96 -21.10 -18.10
C PRO A 3 9.56 -21.26 -17.49
N PRO A 4 9.45 -21.60 -16.19
CA PRO A 4 8.17 -21.69 -15.52
C PRO A 4 7.49 -20.32 -15.50
N ASN A 5 6.17 -20.33 -15.73
CA ASN A 5 5.36 -19.12 -15.61
C ASN A 5 5.05 -18.87 -14.14
N PHE A 6 5.95 -18.18 -13.45
CA PHE A 6 5.70 -17.78 -12.06
C PHE A 6 4.61 -16.74 -11.97
N ASN A 7 3.83 -16.85 -10.90
CA ASN A 7 2.70 -15.98 -10.64
C ASN A 7 3.13 -14.50 -10.65
N ASP A 8 2.53 -13.71 -11.54
CA ASP A 8 2.82 -12.28 -11.70
C ASP A 8 2.05 -11.40 -10.70
N GLN A 9 1.29 -12.00 -9.78
CA GLN A 9 0.31 -11.27 -8.98
C GLN A 9 0.85 -10.72 -7.66
N CYS A 10 1.80 -11.39 -6.99
CA CYS A 10 2.34 -10.94 -5.72
C CYS A 10 3.71 -11.52 -5.41
N ALA A 11 4.67 -10.64 -5.08
CA ALA A 11 6.02 -11.03 -4.65
C ALA A 11 6.03 -11.92 -3.40
N ALA A 12 4.96 -11.89 -2.59
CA ALA A 12 4.83 -12.73 -1.40
C ALA A 12 4.75 -14.24 -1.72
N PHE A 13 4.21 -14.61 -2.89
CA PHE A 13 4.04 -16.01 -3.28
C PHE A 13 5.18 -16.57 -4.13
N ILE A 14 6.02 -15.69 -4.70
CA ILE A 14 7.19 -16.08 -5.51
C ILE A 14 8.10 -17.05 -4.75
N SER A 15 8.32 -16.83 -3.46
CA SER A 15 9.16 -17.72 -2.64
C SER A 15 8.62 -19.15 -2.54
N SER A 16 7.29 -19.31 -2.55
CA SER A 16 6.64 -20.62 -2.53
C SER A 16 6.70 -21.27 -3.91
N ASP A 17 6.46 -20.50 -4.96
CA ASP A 17 6.53 -20.98 -6.35
C ASP A 17 7.94 -21.47 -6.70
N ILE A 18 8.98 -20.74 -6.27
CA ILE A 18 10.37 -21.16 -6.44
C ILE A 18 10.62 -22.51 -5.77
N LYS A 19 10.14 -22.72 -4.54
CA LYS A 19 10.31 -23.99 -3.82
C LYS A 19 9.61 -25.15 -4.55
N ASN A 20 8.39 -24.91 -5.03
CA ASN A 20 7.65 -25.91 -5.79
C ASN A 20 8.39 -26.26 -7.10
N ALA A 21 8.88 -25.27 -7.83
CA ALA A 21 9.67 -25.49 -9.05
C ALA A 21 10.94 -26.32 -8.79
N PHE A 22 11.63 -26.10 -7.67
CA PHE A 22 12.75 -26.95 -7.26
C PHE A 22 12.31 -28.39 -6.95
N HIS A 23 11.19 -28.59 -6.26
CA HIS A 23 10.66 -29.93 -5.99
C HIS A 23 10.20 -30.66 -7.25
N GLU A 24 9.73 -29.93 -8.26
CA GLU A 24 9.36 -30.45 -9.58
C GLU A 24 10.59 -30.75 -10.46
N GLY A 25 11.81 -30.48 -9.97
CA GLY A 25 13.05 -30.76 -10.68
C GLY A 25 13.36 -29.80 -11.83
N ILE A 26 12.75 -28.60 -11.84
CA ILE A 26 13.04 -27.57 -12.84
C ILE A 26 14.47 -27.07 -12.66
N ASP A 27 15.19 -26.92 -13.77
CA ASP A 27 16.56 -26.44 -13.74
C ASP A 27 16.66 -25.01 -13.19
N ARG A 28 17.76 -24.73 -12.50
CA ARG A 28 18.00 -23.43 -11.88
C ARG A 28 17.97 -22.28 -12.90
N ASP A 29 18.51 -22.49 -14.11
CA ASP A 29 18.55 -21.45 -15.13
C ASP A 29 17.14 -21.12 -15.65
N ASP A 30 16.29 -22.13 -15.80
CA ASP A 30 14.89 -21.95 -16.16
C ASP A 30 14.13 -21.22 -15.05
N ILE A 31 14.35 -21.57 -13.76
CA ILE A 31 13.77 -20.84 -12.62
C ILE A 31 14.19 -19.36 -12.64
N VAL A 32 15.47 -19.07 -12.80
CA VAL A 32 15.96 -17.67 -12.85
C VAL A 32 15.35 -16.91 -14.02
N ALA A 33 15.26 -17.54 -15.20
CA ALA A 33 14.59 -16.96 -16.35
C ALA A 33 13.10 -16.69 -16.07
N GLY A 34 12.39 -17.64 -15.45
CA GLY A 34 11.00 -17.49 -15.04
C GLY A 34 10.79 -16.28 -14.13
N LEU A 35 11.70 -16.04 -13.18
CA LEU A 35 11.64 -14.86 -12.29
C LEU A 35 11.82 -13.54 -13.06
N VAL A 36 12.77 -13.49 -13.99
CA VAL A 36 13.00 -12.32 -14.84
C VAL A 36 11.76 -12.00 -15.68
N TYR A 37 11.15 -13.01 -16.30
CA TYR A 37 9.92 -12.84 -17.08
C TYR A 37 8.73 -12.44 -16.20
N SER A 38 8.57 -13.04 -15.02
CA SER A 38 7.48 -12.72 -14.08
C SER A 38 7.50 -11.25 -13.63
N ILE A 39 8.68 -10.69 -13.34
CA ILE A 39 8.83 -9.26 -13.04
C ILE A 39 8.36 -8.39 -14.22
N CYS A 40 8.71 -8.78 -15.45
CA CYS A 40 8.35 -8.02 -16.64
C CYS A 40 6.84 -8.13 -16.94
N MET A 41 6.25 -9.32 -16.83
CA MET A 41 4.82 -9.56 -17.04
C MET A 41 3.97 -8.81 -16.00
N ASN A 42 4.38 -8.83 -14.72
CA ASN A 42 3.73 -8.04 -13.69
C ASN A 42 3.67 -6.55 -14.09
N TYR A 43 4.79 -6.01 -14.57
CA TYR A 43 4.83 -4.61 -14.97
C TYR A 43 3.93 -4.34 -16.19
N ASP A 44 4.00 -5.13 -17.27
CA ASP A 44 3.21 -4.88 -18.47
C ASP A 44 1.71 -5.08 -18.23
N ASN A 45 1.32 -6.16 -17.54
CA ASN A 45 -0.09 -6.50 -17.31
C ASN A 45 -0.75 -5.63 -16.25
N ARG A 46 -0.06 -5.34 -15.14
CA ARG A 46 -0.69 -4.75 -13.95
C ARG A 46 -0.28 -3.31 -13.73
N VAL A 47 1.03 -3.04 -13.77
CA VAL A 47 1.53 -1.69 -13.50
C VAL A 47 1.16 -0.81 -14.68
N LYS A 48 1.73 -1.01 -15.86
CA LYS A 48 1.39 -0.25 -17.07
C LYS A 48 -0.05 -0.55 -17.51
N GLY A 49 -0.46 -1.80 -17.52
CA GLY A 49 -1.81 -2.23 -17.90
C GLY A 49 -2.18 -1.81 -19.32
N ASN A 50 -3.38 -1.26 -19.49
CA ASN A 50 -3.91 -0.87 -20.82
C ASN A 50 -3.37 0.47 -21.34
N ARG A 51 -2.42 1.10 -20.64
CA ARG A 51 -1.90 2.42 -21.04
C ARG A 51 -1.06 2.32 -22.32
N PRO A 52 -1.30 3.17 -23.33
CA PRO A 52 -0.56 3.10 -24.58
C PRO A 52 0.92 3.43 -24.37
N VAL A 53 1.79 2.74 -25.11
CA VAL A 53 3.24 2.93 -25.09
C VAL A 53 3.78 3.00 -26.52
N GLY A 54 4.70 3.94 -26.76
CA GLY A 54 5.32 4.13 -28.07
C GLY A 54 6.18 2.94 -28.52
N ASN A 55 6.85 3.10 -29.68
CA ASN A 55 7.70 2.07 -30.26
C ASN A 55 9.10 1.99 -29.61
N ARG A 56 9.51 3.06 -28.93
CA ARG A 56 10.74 3.13 -28.16
C ARG A 56 10.38 3.36 -26.70
N VAL A 57 10.83 2.47 -25.83
CA VAL A 57 10.58 2.51 -24.39
C VAL A 57 11.89 2.83 -23.69
N PHE A 58 11.90 3.92 -22.93
CA PHE A 58 13.00 4.24 -22.04
C PHE A 58 12.78 3.49 -20.71
N MET A 59 13.73 2.65 -20.33
CA MET A 59 13.67 1.84 -19.11
C MET A 59 14.79 2.25 -18.16
N GLN A 60 14.46 2.52 -16.90
CA GLN A 60 15.37 3.04 -15.88
C GLN A 60 15.12 2.41 -14.50
N GLY A 61 15.94 2.78 -13.51
CA GLY A 61 15.90 2.24 -12.15
C GLY A 61 16.85 1.06 -11.95
N GLY A 62 17.08 0.70 -10.68
CA GLY A 62 18.07 -0.32 -10.29
C GLY A 62 17.79 -1.71 -10.86
N VAL A 63 16.54 -2.01 -11.24
CA VAL A 63 16.17 -3.26 -11.90
C VAL A 63 16.92 -3.48 -13.21
N CYS A 64 17.27 -2.40 -13.92
CA CYS A 64 17.98 -2.47 -15.20
C CYS A 64 19.46 -2.84 -15.07
N TYR A 65 20.01 -2.88 -13.85
CA TYR A 65 21.35 -3.45 -13.62
C TYR A 65 21.37 -4.95 -13.90
N ASN A 66 20.24 -5.64 -13.73
CA ASN A 66 20.07 -6.98 -14.27
C ASN A 66 19.80 -6.88 -15.78
N ARG A 67 20.84 -7.16 -16.58
CA ARG A 67 20.78 -7.07 -18.05
C ARG A 67 19.73 -8.00 -18.68
N ALA A 68 19.31 -9.07 -17.99
CA ALA A 68 18.27 -9.96 -18.49
C ALA A 68 16.89 -9.29 -18.49
N VAL A 69 16.63 -8.36 -17.57
CA VAL A 69 15.31 -7.72 -17.42
C VAL A 69 14.95 -6.83 -18.62
N PRO A 70 15.79 -5.88 -19.08
CA PRO A 70 15.50 -5.11 -20.29
C PRO A 70 15.32 -5.98 -21.55
N VAL A 71 16.07 -7.08 -21.64
CA VAL A 71 15.98 -8.02 -22.76
C VAL A 71 14.66 -8.80 -22.73
N ALA A 72 14.27 -9.32 -21.56
CA ALA A 72 12.99 -10.00 -21.38
C ALA A 72 11.80 -9.05 -21.63
N MET A 73 11.89 -7.80 -21.17
CA MET A 73 10.89 -6.77 -21.46
C MET A 73 10.79 -6.48 -22.96
N ALA A 74 11.92 -6.39 -23.67
CA ALA A 74 11.94 -6.23 -25.12
C ALA A 74 11.28 -7.42 -25.83
N SER A 75 11.58 -8.64 -25.39
CA SER A 75 11.01 -9.89 -25.90
C SER A 75 9.49 -9.94 -25.71
N LEU A 76 9.01 -9.64 -24.50
CA LEU A 76 7.58 -9.66 -24.17
C LEU A 76 6.78 -8.59 -24.91
N THR A 77 7.31 -7.37 -24.99
CA THR A 77 6.57 -6.23 -25.54
C THR A 77 6.75 -6.06 -27.06
N GLY A 78 7.75 -6.74 -27.65
CA GLY A 78 8.15 -6.53 -29.05
C GLY A 78 8.67 -5.12 -29.34
N LYS A 79 9.06 -4.35 -28.31
CA LYS A 79 9.44 -2.93 -28.43
C LYS A 79 10.94 -2.74 -28.27
N ARG A 80 11.44 -1.65 -28.85
CA ARG A 80 12.82 -1.23 -28.64
C ARG A 80 12.98 -0.65 -27.25
N ILE A 81 13.69 -1.36 -26.38
CA ILE A 81 14.05 -0.88 -25.03
C ILE A 81 15.36 -0.11 -25.09
N VAL A 82 15.39 1.08 -24.50
CA VAL A 82 16.57 1.93 -24.33
C VAL A 82 16.86 2.05 -22.85
N VAL A 83 18.04 1.61 -22.44
CA VAL A 83 18.53 1.72 -21.05
C VAL A 83 19.64 2.78 -21.03
N PRO A 84 19.58 3.78 -20.14
CA PRO A 84 20.66 4.77 -20.01
C PRO A 84 21.93 4.11 -19.43
N PRO A 85 23.11 4.74 -19.54
CA PRO A 85 24.36 4.20 -19.00
C PRO A 85 24.28 3.88 -17.51
N ASP A 86 23.65 4.75 -16.73
CA ASP A 86 23.49 4.62 -15.28
C ASP A 86 21.99 4.63 -14.89
N PRO A 87 21.27 3.50 -15.09
CA PRO A 87 19.82 3.47 -14.91
C PRO A 87 19.40 3.68 -13.46
N GLY A 88 20.21 3.28 -12.48
CA GLY A 88 19.92 3.54 -11.07
C GLY A 88 20.12 5.01 -10.65
N LEU A 89 20.86 5.81 -11.42
CA LEU A 89 21.15 7.21 -11.11
C LEU A 89 20.25 8.21 -11.85
N THR A 90 19.36 7.73 -12.72
CA THR A 90 18.48 8.59 -13.53
C THR A 90 17.58 9.49 -12.67
N GLY A 91 17.14 9.01 -11.49
CA GLY A 91 16.40 9.84 -10.54
C GLY A 91 17.24 11.01 -9.98
N ALA A 92 18.50 10.75 -9.61
CA ALA A 92 19.41 11.81 -9.13
C ALA A 92 19.71 12.84 -10.22
N PHE A 93 19.87 12.37 -11.47
CA PHE A 93 20.01 13.25 -12.63
C PHE A 93 18.78 14.16 -12.83
N GLY A 94 17.57 13.60 -12.70
CA GLY A 94 16.33 14.39 -12.75
C GLY A 94 16.27 15.46 -11.66
N VAL A 95 16.68 15.15 -10.43
CA VAL A 95 16.77 16.13 -9.34
C VAL A 95 17.79 17.23 -9.64
N ALA A 96 18.94 16.89 -10.24
CA ALA A 96 19.93 17.90 -10.63
C ALA A 96 19.38 18.87 -11.69
N LEU A 97 18.61 18.37 -12.67
CA LEU A 97 17.92 19.22 -13.66
C LEU A 97 16.87 20.13 -13.00
N GLU A 98 16.09 19.61 -12.06
CA GLU A 98 15.11 20.38 -11.31
C GLU A 98 15.76 21.48 -10.46
N VAL A 99 16.88 21.18 -9.79
CA VAL A 99 17.66 22.18 -9.03
C VAL A 99 18.16 23.28 -9.97
N LYS A 100 18.72 22.92 -11.13
CA LYS A 100 19.15 23.88 -12.16
C LYS A 100 17.99 24.78 -12.59
N HIS A 101 16.84 24.20 -12.92
CA HIS A 101 15.65 24.95 -13.32
C HIS A 101 15.19 25.95 -12.24
N ARG A 102 15.16 25.52 -10.97
CA ARG A 102 14.79 26.40 -9.84
C ARG A 102 15.78 27.52 -9.59
N LEU A 103 17.07 27.29 -9.81
CA LEU A 103 18.10 28.35 -9.74
C LEU A 103 17.87 29.39 -10.83
N GLU A 104 17.66 28.95 -12.07
CA GLU A 104 17.36 29.82 -13.23
C GLU A 104 16.07 30.62 -13.01
N ALA A 105 15.05 30.02 -12.38
CA ALA A 105 13.80 30.68 -12.03
C ALA A 105 13.88 31.57 -10.76
N GLY A 106 15.03 31.65 -10.09
CA GLY A 106 15.20 32.42 -8.86
C GLY A 106 14.43 31.90 -7.64
N LEU A 107 13.95 30.65 -7.68
CA LEU A 107 13.16 30.03 -6.60
C LEU A 107 14.03 29.52 -5.45
N ILE A 108 15.32 29.28 -5.72
CA ILE A 108 16.31 28.85 -4.72
C ILE A 108 17.62 29.61 -4.93
N LYS A 109 18.45 29.66 -3.87
CA LYS A 109 19.79 30.25 -3.91
C LYS A 109 20.85 29.18 -4.11
N GLU A 110 21.90 29.53 -4.84
CA GLU A 110 23.08 28.68 -5.01
C GLU A 110 23.74 28.37 -3.66
N LYS A 111 24.26 27.15 -3.53
CA LYS A 111 24.97 26.66 -2.35
C LYS A 111 26.17 25.84 -2.78
N SER A 112 27.29 25.99 -2.06
CA SER A 112 28.48 25.17 -2.26
C SER A 112 28.42 23.91 -1.40
N PHE A 113 28.80 22.77 -1.98
CA PHE A 113 28.94 21.50 -1.26
C PHE A 113 30.29 20.88 -1.59
N SER A 114 30.94 20.27 -0.59
CA SER A 114 32.15 19.48 -0.81
C SER A 114 31.77 18.04 -1.15
N LEU A 115 32.07 17.60 -2.38
CA LEU A 115 31.87 16.21 -2.80
C LEU A 115 32.67 15.23 -1.93
N LYS A 116 33.88 15.64 -1.51
CA LYS A 116 34.72 14.86 -0.60
C LYS A 116 34.02 14.68 0.74
N GLN A 117 33.49 15.75 1.33
CA GLN A 117 32.74 15.68 2.59
C GLN A 117 31.50 14.78 2.46
N LEU A 118 30.76 14.86 1.35
CA LEU A 118 29.58 14.03 1.14
C LEU A 118 29.93 12.54 1.01
N LYS A 119 31.03 12.22 0.32
CA LYS A 119 31.51 10.84 0.14
C LYS A 119 32.07 10.24 1.42
N GLU A 120 32.83 11.03 2.18
CA GLU A 120 33.52 10.60 3.41
C GLU A 120 32.63 10.70 4.66
N ARG A 121 31.39 11.16 4.51
CA ARG A 121 30.45 11.33 5.62
C ARG A 121 30.19 9.99 6.31
N THR A 122 30.55 9.92 7.59
CA THR A 122 30.29 8.75 8.43
C THR A 122 28.88 8.79 9.00
N LEU A 123 28.19 7.66 8.90
CA LEU A 123 26.92 7.42 9.57
C LEU A 123 27.19 6.59 10.82
N LYS A 124 26.78 7.07 11.99
CA LYS A 124 26.84 6.30 13.22
C LYS A 124 25.43 5.85 13.59
N TYR A 125 25.24 4.53 13.66
CA TYR A 125 23.98 3.93 14.07
C TYR A 125 23.96 3.84 15.59
N GLU A 126 23.02 4.56 16.21
CA GLU A 126 22.78 4.47 17.65
C GLU A 126 21.75 3.37 17.94
N LYS A 127 21.64 2.99 19.22
CA LYS A 127 20.63 2.01 19.63
C LYS A 127 19.23 2.50 19.27
N PRO A 128 18.41 1.66 18.59
CA PRO A 128 17.03 2.02 18.30
C PRO A 128 16.21 2.12 19.58
N PHE A 129 15.03 2.73 19.49
CA PHE A 129 14.09 2.79 20.61
C PHE A 129 12.67 2.43 20.17
N THR A 130 11.85 1.98 21.11
CA THR A 130 10.44 1.69 20.87
C THR A 130 9.61 2.97 21.00
N CYS A 131 8.87 3.31 19.94
CA CYS A 131 7.93 4.43 19.96
C CYS A 131 6.82 4.19 20.98
N LYS A 132 6.58 5.17 21.87
CA LYS A 132 5.53 5.12 22.90
C LYS A 132 4.14 5.56 22.42
N GLY A 133 3.98 5.77 21.10
CA GLY A 133 2.78 6.38 20.54
C GLY A 133 2.73 7.90 20.70
N GLY A 134 1.70 8.51 20.11
CA GLY A 134 1.41 9.93 20.28
C GLY A 134 0.13 10.18 21.08
N LYS A 135 -0.43 11.39 20.90
CA LYS A 135 -1.66 11.82 21.61
C LYS A 135 -2.89 11.03 21.17
N GLU A 136 -2.81 10.40 20.00
CA GLU A 136 -3.82 9.55 19.39
C GLU A 136 -3.95 8.16 20.04
N GLY A 137 -3.16 7.84 21.07
CA GLY A 137 -3.22 6.54 21.75
C GLY A 137 -2.64 5.38 20.94
N CYS A 138 -1.76 5.66 19.98
CA CYS A 138 -1.13 4.64 19.14
C CYS A 138 -0.31 3.63 19.96
N ASP A 139 -0.63 2.35 19.82
CA ASP A 139 -0.07 1.22 20.57
C ASP A 139 0.87 0.33 19.73
N ARG A 140 1.09 0.69 18.46
CA ARG A 140 1.89 -0.10 17.48
C ARG A 140 3.32 -0.40 17.90
N LYS A 141 3.88 0.34 18.88
CA LYS A 141 5.24 0.13 19.42
C LYS A 141 6.32 -0.05 18.33
N CYS A 142 6.29 0.81 17.32
CA CYS A 142 7.26 0.73 16.22
C CYS A 142 8.70 0.88 16.73
N GLU A 143 9.62 0.07 16.21
CA GLU A 143 11.05 0.30 16.41
C GLU A 143 11.50 1.48 15.54
N ILE A 144 12.20 2.44 16.17
CA ILE A 144 12.69 3.66 15.53
C ILE A 144 14.20 3.63 15.53
N ALA A 145 14.78 3.65 14.33
CA ALA A 145 16.23 3.74 14.15
C ALA A 145 16.72 5.13 14.51
N ARG A 146 17.95 5.21 15.04
CA ARG A 146 18.62 6.47 15.36
C ARG A 146 19.93 6.55 14.58
N ILE A 147 20.03 7.52 13.69
CA ILE A 147 21.20 7.70 12.84
C ILE A 147 21.82 9.06 13.17
N GLU A 148 23.05 9.05 13.66
CA GLU A 148 23.84 10.24 13.91
C GLU A 148 24.61 10.63 12.63
N ILE A 149 24.39 11.86 12.17
CA ILE A 149 25.02 12.44 10.99
C ILE A 149 25.56 13.81 11.39
N GLU A 150 26.86 14.03 11.25
CA GLU A 150 27.51 15.32 11.57
C GLU A 150 27.17 15.84 12.99
N GLY A 151 27.17 14.93 13.97
CA GLY A 151 26.87 15.24 15.38
C GLY A 151 25.38 15.46 15.70
N LYS A 152 24.48 15.27 14.73
CA LYS A 152 23.02 15.36 14.93
C LYS A 152 22.38 13.99 14.78
N THR A 153 21.63 13.58 15.80
CA THR A 153 20.84 12.34 15.76
C THR A 153 19.51 12.58 15.06
N HIS A 154 19.23 11.75 14.07
CA HIS A 154 17.98 11.73 13.32
C HIS A 154 17.22 10.42 13.61
N PRO A 155 16.05 10.49 14.26
CA PRO A 155 15.17 9.33 14.37
C PRO A 155 14.50 9.05 13.02
N PHE A 156 14.49 7.79 12.58
CA PHE A 156 13.94 7.37 11.29
C PHE A 156 13.17 6.04 11.40
N GLY A 157 12.13 5.90 10.58
CA GLY A 157 11.28 4.72 10.53
C GLY A 157 9.95 4.90 11.25
N GLY A 158 9.34 3.77 11.61
CA GLY A 158 7.97 3.71 12.10
C GLY A 158 6.93 3.68 10.97
N ALA A 159 5.71 3.26 11.32
CA ALA A 159 4.61 3.14 10.37
C ALA A 159 3.96 4.49 10.00
N CYS A 160 4.23 5.55 10.77
CA CYS A 160 3.67 6.89 10.58
C CYS A 160 4.75 7.95 10.44
N ASN A 161 4.35 9.18 10.08
CA ASN A 161 5.27 10.29 9.81
C ASN A 161 5.77 11.03 11.06
N ARG A 162 5.46 10.57 12.28
CA ARG A 162 5.76 11.31 13.53
C ARG A 162 7.23 11.73 13.63
N TRP A 163 8.16 10.79 13.45
CA TRP A 163 9.60 11.05 13.59
C TRP A 163 10.18 11.78 12.38
N TYR A 164 9.60 11.55 11.19
CA TYR A 164 9.95 12.29 9.98
C TYR A 164 9.57 13.77 10.06
N ASN A 165 8.38 14.08 10.59
CA ASN A 165 7.85 15.43 10.71
C ASN A 165 8.68 16.34 11.63
N LEU A 166 9.41 15.77 12.60
CA LEU A 166 10.35 16.52 13.45
C LEU A 166 11.42 17.25 12.63
N ARG A 167 11.83 16.68 11.50
CA ARG A 167 12.83 17.31 10.62
C ARG A 167 12.34 18.60 9.96
N PHE A 168 11.03 18.70 9.74
CA PHE A 168 10.40 19.81 9.01
C PHE A 168 9.58 20.72 9.93
N ASN A 169 9.60 20.50 11.24
CA ASN A 169 8.76 21.19 12.22
C ASN A 169 7.27 21.17 11.84
N ILE A 170 6.81 20.06 11.24
CA ILE A 170 5.41 19.92 10.83
C ILE A 170 4.60 19.45 12.04
N ASN A 171 3.70 20.31 12.52
CA ASN A 171 2.70 19.95 13.52
C ASN A 171 1.35 19.73 12.84
N VAL A 172 0.73 18.59 13.09
CA VAL A 172 -0.50 18.18 12.42
C VAL A 172 -1.57 17.91 13.45
N ASN A 173 -2.78 18.44 13.23
CA ASN A 173 -3.95 18.06 14.00
C ASN A 173 -4.45 16.69 13.49
N LEU A 174 -4.12 15.62 14.22
CA LEU A 174 -4.46 14.25 13.85
C LEU A 174 -5.97 13.97 13.88
N GLU A 175 -6.71 14.55 14.83
CA GLU A 175 -8.16 14.36 14.96
C GLU A 175 -8.91 14.84 13.71
N LYS A 176 -8.43 15.92 13.08
CA LYS A 176 -9.00 16.43 11.82
C LYS A 176 -8.62 15.60 10.60
N LEU A 177 -7.66 14.69 10.72
CA LEU A 177 -7.16 13.85 9.63
C LEU A 177 -7.51 12.37 9.80
N ASP A 178 -8.38 12.04 10.74
CA ASP A 178 -8.94 10.70 10.83
C ASP A 178 -9.99 10.51 9.72
N LEU A 179 -9.47 10.23 8.51
CA LEU A 179 -10.30 9.98 7.34
C LEU A 179 -11.11 8.69 7.46
N VAL A 180 -10.67 7.75 8.32
CA VAL A 180 -11.38 6.50 8.59
C VAL A 180 -12.62 6.80 9.42
N ALA A 181 -12.47 7.51 10.53
CA ALA A 181 -13.60 7.94 11.36
C ALA A 181 -14.53 8.90 10.59
N PHE A 182 -13.96 9.78 9.75
CA PHE A 182 -14.74 10.63 8.85
C PHE A 182 -15.58 9.78 7.89
N TYR A 183 -14.99 8.79 7.23
CA TYR A 183 -15.67 7.88 6.32
C TYR A 183 -16.75 7.06 7.03
N GLU A 184 -16.44 6.46 8.18
CA GLU A 184 -17.41 5.68 8.98
C GLU A 184 -18.63 6.53 9.36
N ARG A 185 -18.40 7.77 9.80
CA ARG A 185 -19.48 8.73 10.06
C ARG A 185 -20.32 9.04 8.83
N LEU A 186 -19.71 9.18 7.64
CA LEU A 186 -20.48 9.42 6.42
C LEU A 186 -21.39 8.22 6.11
N ILE A 187 -20.83 7.01 6.11
CA ILE A 187 -21.50 5.79 5.68
C ILE A 187 -22.57 5.34 6.68
N PHE A 188 -22.30 5.38 7.99
CA PHE A 188 -23.16 4.77 9.00
C PHE A 188 -24.00 5.75 9.82
N HIS A 189 -23.77 7.07 9.69
CA HIS A 189 -24.45 8.05 10.53
C HIS A 189 -25.02 9.24 9.74
N LYS A 190 -24.20 9.97 8.98
CA LYS A 190 -24.60 11.25 8.37
C LYS A 190 -25.77 11.13 7.40
N TYR A 191 -25.79 10.07 6.58
CA TYR A 191 -26.80 9.86 5.54
C TYR A 191 -27.90 8.88 5.96
N ILE A 192 -27.98 8.54 7.25
CA ILE A 192 -28.97 7.63 7.81
C ILE A 192 -30.07 8.49 8.43
N LEU A 193 -31.20 8.59 7.72
CA LEU A 193 -32.38 9.34 8.20
C LEU A 193 -33.11 8.55 9.30
N PRO A 194 -33.80 9.22 10.23
CA PRO A 194 -34.64 8.54 11.21
C PRO A 194 -35.67 7.61 10.53
N PRO A 195 -35.90 6.38 11.05
CA PRO A 195 -36.85 5.43 10.47
C PRO A 195 -38.26 6.02 10.26
N GLU A 196 -38.69 6.90 11.16
CA GLU A 196 -39.99 7.57 11.10
C GLU A 196 -40.13 8.48 9.87
N GLU A 197 -39.05 9.17 9.48
CA GLU A 197 -39.01 10.02 8.29
C GLU A 197 -39.06 9.19 7.00
N LEU A 198 -38.64 7.92 7.07
CA LEU A 198 -38.67 6.97 5.96
C LEU A 198 -39.98 6.16 5.91
N GLY A 199 -40.95 6.46 6.79
CA GLY A 199 -42.26 5.79 6.82
C GLY A 199 -42.26 4.43 7.52
N VAL A 200 -41.21 4.10 8.28
CA VAL A 200 -41.12 2.85 9.03
C VAL A 200 -42.07 2.89 10.24
N ARG A 201 -42.96 1.91 10.34
CA ARG A 201 -43.91 1.79 11.46
C ARG A 201 -43.22 1.30 12.73
N LYS A 202 -43.73 1.68 13.91
CA LYS A 202 -43.20 1.21 15.20
C LYS A 202 -43.22 -0.32 15.36
N ASN A 203 -44.16 -1.01 14.72
CA ASN A 203 -44.28 -2.48 14.73
C ASN A 203 -43.74 -3.15 13.45
N ALA A 204 -42.94 -2.44 12.65
CA ALA A 204 -42.26 -2.99 11.49
C ALA A 204 -41.34 -4.16 11.87
N LYS A 205 -41.25 -5.14 10.96
CA LYS A 205 -40.28 -6.24 11.05
C LYS A 205 -38.87 -5.70 10.88
N SER A 206 -37.90 -6.35 11.52
CA SER A 206 -36.48 -6.01 11.37
C SER A 206 -35.81 -6.78 10.24
N ILE A 207 -34.79 -6.19 9.65
CA ILE A 207 -33.85 -6.84 8.74
C ILE A 207 -32.42 -6.54 9.20
N GLY A 208 -31.64 -7.60 9.42
CA GLY A 208 -30.23 -7.50 9.75
C GLY A 208 -29.39 -7.32 8.48
N ILE A 209 -28.50 -6.34 8.47
CA ILE A 209 -27.48 -6.16 7.43
C ILE A 209 -26.13 -6.40 8.07
N ASN A 210 -25.37 -7.36 7.53
CA ASN A 210 -24.03 -7.64 8.01
C ASN A 210 -23.09 -6.45 7.69
N LYS A 211 -22.36 -5.94 8.69
CA LYS A 211 -21.40 -4.83 8.55
C LYS A 211 -20.07 -5.33 7.95
N SER A 212 -20.11 -5.80 6.70
CA SER A 212 -18.92 -6.29 6.02
C SER A 212 -18.95 -6.03 4.51
N PHE A 213 -17.76 -6.04 3.90
CA PHE A 213 -17.55 -5.91 2.45
C PHE A 213 -18.24 -4.68 1.84
N TRP A 214 -19.24 -4.89 0.98
CA TRP A 214 -19.94 -3.83 0.27
C TRP A 214 -20.83 -2.98 1.18
N THR A 215 -21.18 -3.46 2.37
CA THR A 215 -21.92 -2.64 3.36
C THR A 215 -21.10 -1.41 3.76
N ASP A 216 -19.78 -1.52 3.87
CA ASP A 216 -18.90 -0.38 4.17
C ASP A 216 -18.88 0.69 3.08
N THR A 217 -19.48 0.44 1.91
CA THR A 217 -19.61 1.43 0.82
C THR A 217 -21.05 1.84 0.56
N TYR A 218 -21.99 0.89 0.61
CA TYR A 218 -23.36 1.07 0.15
C TYR A 218 -24.40 1.04 1.28
N TYR A 219 -23.99 1.08 2.55
CA TYR A 219 -24.94 1.04 3.65
C TYR A 219 -26.05 2.11 3.57
N PRO A 220 -25.80 3.39 3.21
CA PRO A 220 -26.88 4.36 3.03
C PRO A 220 -27.93 3.94 2.02
N LEU A 221 -27.52 3.31 0.91
CA LEU A 221 -28.43 2.78 -0.10
C LEU A 221 -29.26 1.62 0.47
N TYR A 222 -28.62 0.67 1.13
CA TYR A 222 -29.34 -0.48 1.71
C TYR A 222 -30.29 -0.04 2.82
N TYR A 223 -29.86 0.89 3.67
CA TYR A 223 -30.67 1.43 4.76
C TYR A 223 -31.93 2.12 4.23
N ASP A 224 -31.77 3.05 3.28
CA ASP A 224 -32.90 3.79 2.70
C ASP A 224 -33.85 2.85 1.94
N PHE A 225 -33.32 1.90 1.16
CA PHE A 225 -34.12 0.91 0.42
C PHE A 225 -35.02 0.08 1.35
N PHE A 226 -34.46 -0.58 2.36
CA PHE A 226 -35.25 -1.44 3.26
C PHE A 226 -36.15 -0.63 4.20
N SER A 227 -35.73 0.55 4.62
CA SER A 227 -36.57 1.44 5.43
C SER A 227 -37.79 1.92 4.66
N ARG A 228 -37.65 2.29 3.38
CA ARG A 228 -38.78 2.67 2.52
C ARG A 228 -39.73 1.50 2.22
N LEU A 229 -39.22 0.27 2.24
CA LEU A 229 -40.05 -0.94 2.19
C LEU A 229 -40.79 -1.21 3.51
N GLY A 230 -40.52 -0.42 4.55
CA GLY A 230 -41.18 -0.51 5.86
C GLY A 230 -40.51 -1.45 6.85
N PHE A 231 -39.22 -1.78 6.67
CA PHE A 231 -38.45 -2.59 7.61
C PHE A 231 -37.59 -1.74 8.55
N LYS A 232 -37.32 -2.25 9.76
CA LYS A 232 -36.29 -1.71 10.65
C LYS A 232 -34.94 -2.32 10.31
N VAL A 233 -34.04 -1.51 9.76
CA VAL A 233 -32.68 -1.97 9.43
C VAL A 233 -31.82 -2.01 10.69
N GLN A 234 -31.14 -3.13 10.92
CA GLN A 234 -30.23 -3.32 12.04
C GLN A 234 -28.83 -3.70 11.54
N LEU A 235 -27.81 -3.13 12.18
CA LEU A 235 -26.41 -3.52 12.02
C LEU A 235 -25.93 -4.23 13.28
N PRO A 236 -24.96 -5.14 13.17
CA PRO A 236 -24.32 -5.75 14.33
C PRO A 236 -23.54 -4.68 15.12
N GLY A 237 -23.57 -4.80 16.45
CA GLY A 237 -22.89 -3.90 17.36
C GLY A 237 -21.43 -4.28 17.63
N ILE A 238 -21.12 -5.58 17.60
CA ILE A 238 -19.80 -6.13 17.89
C ILE A 238 -19.47 -7.30 16.95
N VAL A 239 -18.18 -7.66 16.88
CA VAL A 239 -17.72 -8.87 16.21
C VAL A 239 -17.65 -9.97 17.25
N GLU A 240 -18.48 -11.01 17.13
CA GLU A 240 -18.46 -12.16 18.04
C GLU A 240 -17.35 -13.13 17.64
N GLN A 241 -16.50 -13.51 18.60
CA GLN A 241 -15.43 -14.47 18.36
C GLN A 241 -16.00 -15.85 17.95
N GLU A 242 -17.10 -16.27 18.55
CA GLU A 242 -17.76 -17.54 18.23
C GLU A 242 -18.15 -17.64 16.75
N GLY A 243 -18.65 -16.54 16.16
CA GLY A 243 -18.94 -16.49 14.73
C GLY A 243 -17.67 -16.67 13.89
N MET A 244 -16.57 -15.97 14.25
CA MET A 244 -15.28 -16.10 13.55
C MET A 244 -14.74 -17.53 13.58
N ASP A 245 -14.94 -18.26 14.68
CA ASP A 245 -14.46 -19.63 14.86
C ASP A 245 -15.26 -20.65 14.03
N ARG A 246 -16.49 -20.32 13.65
CA ARG A 246 -17.39 -21.16 12.83
C ARG A 246 -17.15 -21.08 11.32
N LYS A 247 -16.12 -20.35 10.86
CA LYS A 247 -15.79 -20.17 9.43
C LYS A 247 -15.53 -21.46 8.64
N GLY A 248 -15.11 -22.54 9.31
CA GLY A 248 -14.90 -23.87 8.70
C GLY A 248 -13.70 -23.97 7.74
N THR A 249 -13.02 -22.87 7.41
CA THR A 249 -11.81 -22.82 6.58
C THR A 249 -10.99 -21.55 6.87
N ALA A 250 -9.76 -21.48 6.38
CA ALA A 250 -8.93 -20.29 6.49
C ALA A 250 -9.42 -19.20 5.53
N PHE A 251 -9.75 -18.04 6.07
CA PHE A 251 -10.12 -16.86 5.30
C PHE A 251 -9.21 -15.67 5.63
N CYS A 252 -9.27 -14.63 4.80
CA CYS A 252 -8.69 -13.34 5.17
C CYS A 252 -9.51 -12.71 6.30
N TYR A 253 -8.85 -11.93 7.17
CA TYR A 253 -9.47 -11.34 8.35
C TYR A 253 -10.81 -10.60 8.11
N PRO A 254 -11.02 -9.85 7.00
CA PRO A 254 -12.32 -9.24 6.70
C PRO A 254 -13.48 -10.23 6.51
N ALA A 255 -13.20 -11.43 5.99
CA ALA A 255 -14.19 -12.48 5.90
C ALA A 255 -14.40 -13.14 7.27
N GLU A 256 -13.37 -13.29 8.09
CA GLU A 256 -13.54 -13.80 9.46
C GLU A 256 -14.46 -12.90 10.29
N ILE A 257 -14.22 -11.58 10.30
CA ILE A 257 -15.08 -10.63 11.03
C ILE A 257 -16.51 -10.60 10.49
N SER A 258 -16.72 -10.90 9.20
CA SER A 258 -18.05 -11.00 8.61
C SER A 258 -18.87 -12.12 9.27
N HIS A 259 -18.25 -13.24 9.61
CA HIS A 259 -18.91 -14.30 10.37
C HIS A 259 -19.22 -13.86 11.80
N GLY A 260 -18.30 -13.17 12.47
CA GLY A 260 -18.54 -12.64 13.82
C GLY A 260 -19.68 -11.60 13.86
N TYR A 261 -19.79 -10.77 12.83
CA TYR A 261 -20.90 -9.84 12.65
C TYR A 261 -22.22 -10.54 12.33
N LEU A 262 -22.20 -11.65 11.60
CA LEU A 262 -23.39 -12.43 11.33
C LEU A 262 -23.92 -13.09 12.61
N GLU A 263 -23.04 -13.65 13.44
CA GLU A 263 -23.43 -14.25 14.73
C GLU A 263 -24.10 -13.21 15.64
N ASN A 264 -23.62 -11.97 15.66
CA ASN A 264 -24.25 -10.90 16.44
C ASN A 264 -25.66 -10.50 15.94
N LEU A 265 -25.98 -10.77 14.67
CA LEU A 265 -27.30 -10.48 14.08
C LEU A 265 -28.33 -11.60 14.29
N LEU A 266 -27.87 -12.81 14.62
CA LEU A 266 -28.71 -14.00 14.84
C LEU A 266 -29.22 -14.05 16.28
#